data_AF-A0A529FHJ5-F1
#
_entry.id   AF-A0A529FHJ5-F1
#
_cell.length_a   1.000
_cell.length_b   1.000
_cell.length_c   1.000
_cell.angle_alpha   90.00
_cell.angle_beta   90.00
_cell.angle_gamma   90.00
#
_symmetry.space_group_name_H-M   'P 1'
#
loop_
_entity.id
_entity.type
_entity.pdbx_description
1 polymer ?
#
loop_
_entity_poly.entity_id
_entity_poly.type
_entity_poly.pdbx_seq_one_letter_code
_entity_poly.pdbx_strand_id
1 'polypeptide(L)'
;PYPPFASPDASGKWVGWEIDFIDAVCAEEKLDCVITPVAWDGIIPALTTKKIDLIAASMSITEERKKTIDFSDKYYNTPTAIIGPKDQKFGATPDDLKGKVIGVQVSTIHAVYAKKHFTGAAEIKEYQTQDEADQDLAAGRLDAVQADSIALDAFLKSDQGKACCDLKGMVAPDLDVLGP
;
A
#
# COMPACT_ATOMS: atom_id res chain seq x y z
N PRO A 1 -4.74 0.75 8.00
CA PRO A 1 -3.60 1.59 8.42
C PRO A 1 -2.50 1.52 7.36
N TYR A 2 -1.84 2.63 7.05
CA TYR A 2 -0.79 2.72 6.03
C TYR A 2 0.23 3.80 6.42
N PRO A 3 1.00 3.60 7.51
CA PRO A 3 2.01 4.56 7.92
C PRO A 3 3.11 4.69 6.86
N PRO A 4 3.73 5.87 6.68
CA PRO A 4 3.54 7.08 7.46
C PRO A 4 2.40 7.99 6.93
N PHE A 5 1.64 7.53 5.93
CA PHE A 5 0.64 8.33 5.24
C PHE A 5 -0.62 8.56 6.08
N ALA A 6 -1.22 7.47 6.58
CA ALA A 6 -2.43 7.54 7.40
C ALA A 6 -2.56 6.34 8.34
N SER A 7 -2.65 6.59 9.64
CA SER A 7 -2.89 5.57 10.67
C SER A 7 -3.57 6.16 11.90
N PRO A 8 -4.41 5.40 12.63
CA PRO A 8 -4.91 5.83 13.92
C PRO A 8 -3.76 5.87 14.94
N ASP A 9 -3.72 6.92 15.74
CA ASP A 9 -2.89 6.99 16.94
C ASP A 9 -3.50 6.20 18.11
N ALA A 10 -2.86 6.23 19.29
CA ALA A 10 -3.35 5.52 20.47
C ALA A 10 -4.73 6.00 20.98
N SER A 11 -5.16 7.21 20.60
CA SER A 11 -6.49 7.74 20.92
C SER A 11 -7.55 7.37 19.88
N GLY A 12 -7.14 6.76 18.76
CA GLY A 12 -8.00 6.46 17.61
C GLY A 12 -8.13 7.62 16.62
N LYS A 13 -7.45 8.75 16.85
CA LYS A 13 -7.42 9.87 15.91
C LYS A 13 -6.52 9.49 14.74
N TRP A 14 -7.00 9.70 13.52
CA TRP A 14 -6.18 9.50 12.32
C TRP A 14 -5.12 10.59 12.21
N VAL A 15 -3.88 10.16 11.97
CA VAL A 15 -2.69 11.01 11.82
C VAL A 15 -1.83 10.49 10.68
N GLY A 16 -0.91 11.31 10.20
CA GLY A 16 0.08 10.96 9.17
C GLY A 16 0.21 12.06 8.13
N TRP A 17 1.19 11.91 7.25
CA TRP A 17 1.51 12.94 6.26
C TRP A 17 0.32 13.27 5.36
N GLU A 18 -0.49 12.27 5.00
CA GLU A 18 -1.63 12.48 4.11
C GLU A 18 -2.83 13.11 4.83
N ILE A 19 -2.93 12.89 6.15
CA ILE A 19 -3.87 13.61 7.02
C ILE A 19 -3.48 15.09 7.10
N ASP A 20 -2.20 15.38 7.35
CA ASP A 20 -1.70 16.76 7.39
C ASP A 20 -1.89 17.45 6.02
N PHE A 21 -1.69 16.73 4.92
CA PHE A 21 -1.91 17.21 3.57
C PHE A 21 -3.39 17.57 3.32
N ILE A 22 -4.32 16.67 3.64
CA ILE A 22 -5.74 16.97 3.40
C ILE A 22 -6.27 18.06 4.33
N ASP A 23 -5.83 18.11 5.58
CA ASP A 23 -6.17 19.19 6.51
C ASP A 23 -5.72 20.56 5.96
N ALA A 24 -4.54 20.64 5.35
CA ALA A 24 -4.04 21.86 4.72
C ALA A 24 -4.86 22.27 3.49
N VAL A 25 -5.25 21.31 2.63
CA VAL A 25 -6.13 21.57 1.48
C VAL A 25 -7.48 22.10 1.94
N CYS A 26 -8.08 21.47 2.96
CA CYS A 26 -9.37 21.89 3.51
C CYS A 26 -9.30 23.27 4.15
N ALA A 27 -8.20 23.61 4.83
CA ALA A 27 -7.99 24.93 5.40
C ALA A 27 -7.90 26.02 4.31
N GLU A 28 -7.18 25.77 3.22
CA GLU A 28 -7.04 26.70 2.09
C GLU A 28 -8.38 26.94 1.38
N GLU A 29 -9.13 25.87 1.12
CA GLU A 29 -10.45 25.90 0.49
C GLU A 29 -11.57 26.35 1.45
N LYS A 30 -11.25 26.55 2.74
CA LYS A 30 -12.20 26.93 3.81
C LYS A 30 -13.36 25.94 3.95
N LEU A 31 -13.04 24.65 3.84
CA LEU A 31 -13.96 23.54 4.01
C LEU A 31 -13.85 22.93 5.41
N ASP A 32 -14.98 22.46 5.93
CA ASP A 32 -15.02 21.64 7.16
C ASP A 32 -14.90 20.17 6.77
N CYS A 33 -13.68 19.63 6.85
CA CYS A 33 -13.40 18.26 6.44
C CYS A 33 -13.44 17.30 7.62
N VAL A 34 -14.13 16.18 7.43
CA VAL A 34 -14.20 15.09 8.41
C VAL A 34 -13.52 13.85 7.86
N ILE A 35 -12.49 13.38 8.57
CA ILE A 35 -11.83 12.14 8.22
C ILE A 35 -12.76 10.96 8.50
N THR A 36 -13.15 10.26 7.44
CA THR A 36 -14.05 9.10 7.50
C THR A 36 -13.29 7.84 7.09
N PRO A 37 -12.98 6.92 8.03
CA PRO A 37 -12.30 5.69 7.69
C PRO A 37 -13.18 4.77 6.85
N VAL A 38 -12.67 4.31 5.72
CA VAL A 38 -13.37 3.39 4.81
C VAL A 38 -12.43 2.23 4.46
N ALA A 39 -12.97 1.01 4.41
CA ALA A 39 -12.22 -0.16 3.95
C ALA A 39 -11.78 0.03 2.49
N TRP A 40 -10.54 -0.33 2.18
CA TRP A 40 -9.92 -0.07 0.88
C TRP A 40 -10.75 -0.58 -0.31
N ASP A 41 -11.20 -1.84 -0.24
CA ASP A 41 -11.98 -2.46 -1.34
C ASP A 41 -13.32 -1.74 -1.61
N GLY A 42 -13.87 -1.05 -0.60
CA GLY A 42 -15.11 -0.28 -0.69
C GLY A 42 -14.92 1.21 -0.92
N ILE A 43 -13.69 1.72 -1.05
CA ILE A 43 -13.43 3.17 -1.01
C ILE A 43 -13.94 3.92 -2.26
N ILE A 44 -13.77 3.33 -3.45
CA ILE A 44 -14.33 3.90 -4.70
C ILE A 44 -15.86 3.81 -4.72
N PRO A 45 -16.50 2.68 -4.36
CA PRO A 45 -17.94 2.63 -4.15
C PRO A 45 -18.45 3.67 -3.15
N ALA A 46 -17.73 3.92 -2.04
CA ALA A 46 -18.11 4.94 -1.07
C ALA A 46 -18.13 6.36 -1.69
N LEU A 47 -17.17 6.68 -2.55
CA LEU A 47 -17.14 7.95 -3.29
C LEU A 47 -18.29 8.04 -4.30
N THR A 48 -18.47 7.02 -5.15
CA THR A 48 -19.49 7.06 -6.21
C THR A 48 -20.93 7.01 -5.68
N THR A 49 -21.14 6.41 -4.50
CA THR A 49 -22.42 6.44 -3.78
C THR A 49 -22.58 7.65 -2.86
N LYS A 50 -21.64 8.61 -2.90
CA LYS A 50 -21.65 9.87 -2.13
C LYS A 50 -21.69 9.67 -0.61
N LYS A 51 -21.09 8.60 -0.12
CA LYS A 51 -20.85 8.40 1.33
C LYS A 51 -19.63 9.20 1.81
N ILE A 52 -18.70 9.49 0.91
CA ILE A 52 -17.56 10.37 1.09
C ILE A 52 -17.45 11.28 -0.15
N ASP A 53 -16.85 12.44 0.01
CA ASP A 53 -16.71 13.43 -1.06
C ASP A 53 -15.33 13.41 -1.73
N LEU A 54 -14.31 12.88 -1.05
CA LEU A 54 -12.93 12.82 -1.51
C LEU A 54 -12.22 11.56 -0.99
N ILE A 55 -11.29 11.04 -1.78
CA ILE A 55 -10.35 10.00 -1.35
C ILE A 55 -8.96 10.62 -1.23
N ALA A 56 -8.47 10.75 0.01
CA ALA A 56 -7.07 10.96 0.34
C ALA A 56 -6.59 9.69 1.04
N ALA A 57 -6.22 8.69 0.23
CA ALA A 57 -5.71 7.40 0.73
C ALA A 57 -4.64 6.80 -0.20
N SER A 58 -3.62 7.57 -0.61
CA SER A 58 -2.47 7.05 -1.36
C SER A 58 -2.87 6.35 -2.68
N MET A 59 -3.99 6.76 -3.27
CA MET A 59 -4.60 6.03 -4.37
C MET A 59 -3.87 6.28 -5.69
N SER A 60 -3.25 5.23 -6.23
CA SER A 60 -2.62 5.27 -7.55
C SER A 60 -3.61 5.68 -8.64
N ILE A 61 -3.19 6.62 -9.48
CA ILE A 61 -3.92 7.05 -10.67
C ILE A 61 -3.77 5.96 -11.74
N THR A 62 -4.88 5.35 -12.17
CA THR A 62 -4.89 4.37 -13.27
C THR A 62 -5.95 4.71 -14.31
N GLU A 63 -5.74 4.30 -15.57
CA GLU A 63 -6.71 4.50 -16.65
C GLU A 63 -8.03 3.77 -16.39
N GLU A 64 -8.02 2.69 -15.63
CA GLU A 64 -9.23 2.02 -15.18
C GLU A 64 -10.01 2.88 -14.18
N ARG A 65 -9.34 3.40 -13.14
CA ARG A 65 -9.99 4.24 -12.13
C ARG A 65 -10.49 5.55 -12.72
N LYS A 66 -9.76 6.17 -13.66
CA LYS A 66 -10.18 7.38 -14.40
C LYS A 66 -11.48 7.22 -15.18
N LYS A 67 -11.89 5.99 -15.53
CA LYS A 67 -13.19 5.75 -16.17
C LYS A 67 -14.36 5.88 -15.18
N THR A 68 -14.09 5.90 -13.88
CA THR A 68 -15.11 5.85 -12.82
C THR A 68 -15.04 7.05 -11.89
N ILE A 69 -13.85 7.58 -11.61
CA ILE A 69 -13.62 8.71 -10.71
C ILE A 69 -12.61 9.69 -11.31
N ASP A 70 -12.74 10.95 -10.96
CA ASP A 70 -11.76 11.98 -11.27
C ASP A 70 -10.62 11.98 -10.22
N PHE A 71 -9.44 12.43 -10.64
CA PHE A 71 -8.27 12.57 -9.78
C PHE A 71 -7.80 14.02 -9.75
N SER A 72 -7.19 14.43 -8.64
CA SER A 72 -6.37 15.64 -8.60
C SER A 72 -5.10 15.46 -9.43
N ASP A 73 -4.29 16.52 -9.49
CA ASP A 73 -2.88 16.35 -9.83
C ASP A 73 -2.20 15.39 -8.86
N LYS A 74 -1.21 14.63 -9.37
CA LYS A 74 -0.43 13.67 -8.58
C LYS A 74 0.37 14.41 -7.50
N TYR A 75 0.16 14.06 -6.23
CA TYR A 75 0.86 14.71 -5.11
C TYR A 75 2.13 13.97 -4.64
N TYR A 76 2.29 12.66 -4.89
CA TYR A 76 3.58 11.96 -4.79
C TYR A 76 3.61 10.71 -5.68
N ASN A 77 4.81 10.09 -5.80
CA ASN A 77 4.98 8.73 -6.30
C ASN A 77 6.03 7.98 -5.47
N THR A 78 5.82 6.69 -5.25
CA THR A 78 6.71 5.83 -4.46
C THR A 78 7.05 4.56 -5.24
N PRO A 79 8.32 4.14 -5.29
CA PRO A 79 8.68 2.86 -5.88
C PRO A 79 8.02 1.69 -5.16
N THR A 80 7.66 0.65 -5.90
CA THR A 80 7.20 -0.63 -5.34
C THR A 80 8.39 -1.47 -4.88
N ALA A 81 8.34 -1.95 -3.64
CA ALA A 81 9.40 -2.75 -3.02
C ALA A 81 8.89 -4.10 -2.52
N ILE A 82 9.83 -4.99 -2.25
CA ILE A 82 9.61 -6.26 -1.55
C ILE A 82 10.44 -6.28 -0.27
N ILE A 83 9.80 -6.68 0.84
CA ILE A 83 10.46 -7.02 2.11
C ILE A 83 10.30 -8.52 2.40
N GLY A 84 11.18 -9.07 3.24
CA GLY A 84 11.13 -10.46 3.67
C GLY A 84 11.95 -10.75 4.94
N PRO A 85 11.95 -11.99 5.46
CA PRO A 85 12.68 -12.35 6.67
C PRO A 85 14.19 -12.12 6.56
N LYS A 86 14.83 -11.57 7.60
CA LYS A 86 16.26 -11.22 7.60
C LYS A 86 17.22 -12.40 7.39
N ASP A 87 16.81 -13.59 7.82
CA ASP A 87 17.59 -14.81 7.71
C ASP A 87 17.57 -15.41 6.30
N GLN A 88 16.67 -14.94 5.43
CA GLN A 88 16.60 -15.35 4.04
C GLN A 88 17.29 -14.35 3.10
N LYS A 89 18.04 -14.84 2.12
CA LYS A 89 18.68 -14.01 1.08
C LYS A 89 18.05 -14.27 -0.27
N PHE A 90 17.37 -13.27 -0.81
CA PHE A 90 16.76 -13.29 -2.13
C PHE A 90 16.50 -11.83 -2.60
N GLY A 91 16.38 -11.63 -3.91
CA GLY A 91 16.04 -10.34 -4.52
C GLY A 91 14.54 -10.16 -4.80
N ALA A 92 14.21 -9.23 -5.69
CA ALA A 92 12.82 -8.87 -6.02
C ALA A 92 12.41 -9.30 -7.44
N THR A 93 13.03 -10.38 -7.97
CA THR A 93 12.71 -10.93 -9.30
C THR A 93 11.87 -12.21 -9.20
N PRO A 94 11.21 -12.64 -10.29
CA PRO A 94 10.48 -13.92 -10.29
C PRO A 94 11.38 -15.12 -9.94
N ASP A 95 12.63 -15.12 -10.39
CA ASP A 95 13.58 -16.20 -10.09
C ASP A 95 13.95 -16.24 -8.60
N ASP A 96 14.14 -15.08 -7.97
CA ASP A 96 14.41 -14.96 -6.53
C ASP A 96 13.25 -15.43 -5.64
N LEU A 97 12.02 -15.32 -6.17
CA LEU A 97 10.78 -15.57 -5.44
C LEU A 97 10.20 -16.96 -5.70
N LYS A 98 10.93 -17.84 -6.38
CA LYS A 98 10.46 -19.21 -6.69
C LYS A 98 10.06 -19.98 -5.43
N GLY A 99 8.84 -20.50 -5.43
CA GLY A 99 8.24 -21.29 -4.36
C GLY A 99 7.86 -20.50 -3.11
N LYS A 100 7.97 -19.16 -3.13
CA LYS A 100 7.63 -18.30 -1.99
C LYS A 100 6.15 -17.94 -1.96
N VAL A 101 5.68 -17.52 -0.80
CA VAL A 101 4.36 -16.89 -0.62
C VAL A 101 4.52 -15.39 -0.44
N ILE A 102 3.93 -14.61 -1.36
CA ILE A 102 3.99 -13.15 -1.38
C ILE A 102 2.65 -12.57 -0.92
N GLY A 103 2.68 -11.77 0.15
CA GLY A 103 1.54 -10.99 0.62
C GLY A 103 1.38 -9.66 -0.14
N VAL A 104 0.15 -9.36 -0.54
CA VAL A 104 -0.24 -8.08 -1.16
C VAL A 104 -1.63 -7.64 -0.70
N GLN A 105 -1.90 -6.34 -0.67
CA GLN A 105 -3.23 -5.82 -0.40
C GLN A 105 -4.15 -5.93 -1.63
N VAL A 106 -5.39 -6.40 -1.46
CA VAL A 106 -6.41 -6.49 -2.52
C VAL A 106 -6.66 -5.16 -3.22
N SER A 107 -7.09 -5.21 -4.48
CA SER A 107 -7.57 -4.03 -5.23
C SER A 107 -6.53 -2.89 -5.31
N THR A 108 -5.24 -3.25 -5.28
CA THR A 108 -4.10 -2.34 -5.46
C THR A 108 -3.35 -2.64 -6.75
N ILE A 109 -2.59 -1.65 -7.23
CA ILE A 109 -1.62 -1.86 -8.32
C ILE A 109 -0.52 -2.87 -7.93
N HIS A 110 -0.22 -3.00 -6.64
CA HIS A 110 0.73 -3.99 -6.13
C HIS A 110 0.22 -5.41 -6.33
N ALA A 111 -1.06 -5.68 -6.03
CA ALA A 111 -1.68 -6.97 -6.30
C ALA A 111 -1.72 -7.29 -7.80
N VAL A 112 -2.05 -6.29 -8.64
CA VAL A 112 -2.01 -6.45 -10.10
C VAL A 112 -0.60 -6.80 -10.57
N TYR A 113 0.42 -6.09 -10.09
CA TYR A 113 1.82 -6.34 -10.43
C TYR A 113 2.25 -7.75 -10.02
N ALA A 114 2.01 -8.12 -8.76
CA ALA A 114 2.41 -9.43 -8.23
C ALA A 114 1.72 -10.57 -8.98
N LYS A 115 0.42 -10.41 -9.30
CA LYS A 115 -0.32 -11.38 -10.12
C LYS A 115 0.25 -11.50 -11.53
N LYS A 116 0.63 -10.39 -12.16
CA LYS A 116 1.19 -10.35 -13.52
C LYS A 116 2.58 -10.98 -13.59
N HIS A 117 3.45 -10.71 -12.62
CA HIS A 117 4.88 -11.03 -12.72
C HIS A 117 5.33 -12.23 -11.89
N PHE A 118 4.62 -12.58 -10.81
CA PHE A 118 5.11 -13.57 -9.86
C PHE A 118 4.27 -14.85 -9.77
N THR A 119 3.05 -14.91 -10.31
CA THR A 119 2.20 -16.13 -10.22
C THR A 119 2.80 -17.37 -10.90
N GLY A 120 3.72 -17.20 -11.86
CA GLY A 120 4.48 -18.30 -12.44
C GLY A 120 5.60 -18.86 -11.55
N ALA A 121 5.97 -18.14 -10.49
CA ALA A 121 7.08 -18.49 -9.60
C ALA A 121 6.67 -18.62 -8.12
N ALA A 122 5.70 -17.85 -7.67
CA ALA A 122 5.32 -17.68 -6.26
C ALA A 122 3.79 -17.76 -6.10
N GLU A 123 3.36 -18.12 -4.89
CA GLU A 123 1.96 -18.00 -4.48
C GLU A 123 1.66 -16.55 -4.09
N ILE A 124 0.53 -15.99 -4.56
CA ILE A 124 0.08 -14.65 -4.18
C ILE A 124 -1.05 -14.77 -3.16
N LYS A 125 -0.81 -14.28 -1.95
CA LYS A 125 -1.81 -14.22 -0.89
C LYS A 125 -2.29 -12.78 -0.72
N GLU A 126 -3.58 -12.57 -0.91
CA GLU A 126 -4.19 -11.25 -0.81
C GLU A 126 -4.74 -10.98 0.60
N TYR A 127 -4.60 -9.73 1.05
CA TYR A 127 -5.03 -9.24 2.36
C TYR A 127 -5.95 -8.02 2.22
N GLN A 128 -6.82 -7.80 3.21
CA GLN A 128 -7.72 -6.64 3.19
C GLN A 128 -6.97 -5.34 3.48
N THR A 129 -5.92 -5.42 4.31
CA THR A 129 -5.06 -4.28 4.62
C THR A 129 -3.59 -4.63 4.48
N GLN A 130 -2.75 -3.62 4.26
CA GLN A 130 -1.29 -3.79 4.27
C GLN A 130 -0.77 -4.27 5.63
N ASP A 131 -1.28 -3.70 6.72
CA ASP A 131 -0.88 -4.05 8.08
C ASP A 131 -1.10 -5.55 8.40
N GLU A 132 -2.19 -6.14 7.91
CA GLU A 132 -2.41 -7.60 8.01
C GLU A 132 -1.32 -8.40 7.29
N ALA A 133 -0.91 -7.97 6.08
CA ALA A 133 0.15 -8.63 5.33
C ALA A 133 1.52 -8.52 6.05
N ASP A 134 1.85 -7.35 6.57
CA ASP A 134 3.08 -7.09 7.31
C ASP A 134 3.15 -7.92 8.62
N GLN A 135 2.02 -8.03 9.32
CA GLN A 135 1.90 -8.87 10.52
C GLN A 135 2.04 -10.37 10.21
N ASP A 136 1.45 -10.85 9.11
CA ASP A 136 1.61 -12.24 8.66
C ASP A 136 3.05 -12.55 8.26
N LEU A 137 3.75 -11.59 7.63
CA LEU A 137 5.18 -11.72 7.34
C LEU A 137 6.01 -11.84 8.62
N ALA A 138 5.80 -10.94 9.57
CA ALA A 138 6.52 -10.98 10.84
C ALA A 138 6.23 -12.23 11.67
N ALA A 139 5.05 -12.83 11.51
CA ALA A 139 4.68 -14.09 12.13
C ALA A 139 5.24 -15.33 11.38
N GLY A 140 5.96 -15.14 10.27
CA GLY A 140 6.52 -16.23 9.46
C GLY A 140 5.48 -16.98 8.62
N ARG A 141 4.30 -16.38 8.39
CA ARG A 141 3.24 -16.96 7.53
C ARG A 141 3.41 -16.60 6.05
N LEU A 142 4.28 -15.63 5.75
CA LEU A 142 4.66 -15.22 4.41
C LEU A 142 6.18 -15.26 4.28
N ASP A 143 6.67 -15.44 3.05
CA ASP A 143 8.08 -15.30 2.74
C ASP A 143 8.44 -13.88 2.29
N ALA A 144 7.47 -13.14 1.77
CA ALA A 144 7.65 -11.80 1.25
C ALA A 144 6.36 -10.97 1.31
N VAL A 145 6.50 -9.65 1.35
CA VAL A 145 5.38 -8.70 1.16
C VAL A 145 5.80 -7.64 0.15
N GLN A 146 4.88 -7.25 -0.73
CA GLN A 146 5.10 -6.22 -1.75
C GLN A 146 4.12 -5.05 -1.58
N ALA A 147 4.66 -3.82 -1.48
CA ALA A 147 3.89 -2.58 -1.36
C ALA A 147 4.76 -1.34 -1.68
N ASP A 148 4.26 -0.14 -1.35
CA ASP A 148 5.03 1.10 -1.47
C ASP A 148 6.27 1.05 -0.58
N SER A 149 7.42 1.41 -1.15
CA SER A 149 8.71 1.42 -0.44
C SER A 149 8.72 2.29 0.82
N ILE A 150 8.01 3.43 0.83
CA ILE A 150 7.92 4.29 2.02
C ILE A 150 7.07 3.64 3.11
N ALA A 151 5.97 2.98 2.76
CA ALA A 151 5.14 2.28 3.74
C ALA A 151 5.89 1.09 4.34
N LEU A 152 6.57 0.32 3.49
CA LEU A 152 7.40 -0.80 3.92
C LEU A 152 8.59 -0.33 4.79
N ASP A 153 9.24 0.78 4.46
CA ASP A 153 10.31 1.36 5.28
C ASP A 153 9.79 1.80 6.67
N ALA A 154 8.58 2.36 6.75
CA ALA A 154 7.95 2.69 8.03
C ALA A 154 7.71 1.41 8.86
N PHE A 155 7.21 0.33 8.26
CA PHE A 155 7.08 -0.95 8.94
C PHE A 155 8.44 -1.50 9.39
N LEU A 156 9.47 -1.50 8.53
CA LEU A 156 10.82 -1.97 8.86
C LEU A 156 11.48 -1.20 10.02
N LYS A 157 11.06 0.04 10.27
CA LYS A 157 11.51 0.87 11.40
C LYS A 157 10.75 0.62 12.70
N SER A 158 9.61 -0.06 12.66
CA SER A 158 8.91 -0.52 13.87
C SER A 158 9.70 -1.61 14.61
N ASP A 159 9.37 -1.88 15.86
CA ASP A 159 10.05 -2.93 16.64
C ASP A 159 9.85 -4.33 16.02
N GLN A 160 8.66 -4.61 15.49
CA GLN A 160 8.34 -5.87 14.82
C GLN A 160 9.10 -6.01 13.50
N GLY A 161 9.11 -4.97 12.66
CA GLY A 161 9.87 -4.96 11.41
C GLY A 161 11.38 -5.11 11.64
N LYS A 162 11.93 -4.39 12.64
CA LYS A 162 13.33 -4.55 13.07
C LYS A 162 13.65 -5.96 13.54
N ALA A 163 12.70 -6.67 14.14
CA ALA A 163 12.93 -8.04 14.59
C ALA A 163 12.88 -9.05 13.44
N CYS A 164 11.94 -8.90 12.50
CA CYS A 164 11.67 -9.94 11.50
C CYS A 164 12.40 -9.74 10.17
N CYS A 165 12.46 -8.51 9.67
CA CYS A 165 12.44 -8.31 8.22
C CYS A 165 13.44 -7.26 7.73
N ASP A 166 13.80 -7.35 6.46
CA ASP A 166 14.57 -6.33 5.75
C ASP A 166 14.09 -6.15 4.30
N LEU A 167 14.59 -5.11 3.65
CA LEU A 167 14.36 -4.83 2.24
C LEU A 167 15.08 -5.85 1.35
N LYS A 168 14.33 -6.48 0.45
CA LYS A 168 14.86 -7.45 -0.54
C LYS A 168 15.16 -6.80 -1.88
N GLY A 169 14.42 -5.77 -2.24
CA GLY A 169 14.69 -4.96 -3.41
C GLY A 169 13.47 -4.20 -3.92
N MET A 170 13.71 -3.38 -4.94
CA MET A 170 12.65 -2.78 -5.74
C MET A 170 12.28 -3.73 -6.87
N VAL A 171 10.99 -3.83 -7.19
CA VAL A 171 10.56 -4.62 -8.34
C VAL A 171 10.90 -3.89 -9.64
N ALA A 172 10.98 -4.62 -10.76
CA ALA A 172 11.21 -4.02 -12.06
C ALA A 172 10.06 -3.07 -12.44
N PRO A 173 10.34 -1.93 -13.11
CA PRO A 173 9.29 -1.01 -13.50
C PRO A 173 8.33 -1.67 -14.51
N ASP A 174 7.05 -1.39 -14.33
CA ASP A 174 5.97 -1.73 -15.26
C ASP A 174 5.03 -0.54 -15.30
N LEU A 175 5.27 0.38 -16.23
CA LEU A 175 4.56 1.66 -16.27
C LEU A 175 3.06 1.51 -16.58
N ASP A 176 2.67 0.38 -17.19
CA ASP A 176 1.26 0.08 -17.45
C ASP A 176 0.51 -0.27 -16.15
N VAL A 177 1.22 -0.82 -15.16
CA VAL A 177 0.63 -1.26 -13.88
C VAL A 177 0.93 -0.29 -12.74
N LEU A 178 2.19 0.08 -12.57
CA LEU A 178 2.66 0.93 -11.48
C LEU A 178 2.56 2.42 -11.80
N GLY A 179 2.29 2.76 -13.06
CA GLY A 179 2.27 4.14 -13.52
C GLY A 179 3.66 4.79 -13.62
N PRO A 180 3.72 6.02 -14.15
CA PRO A 180 4.93 6.83 -14.24
C PRO A 180 5.31 7.55 -12.93
#